data_AF-A0ABD2PRY9-F1
#
_entry.id   AF-A0ABD2PRY9-F1
#
_cell.length_a   1.000
_cell.length_b   1.000
_cell.length_c   1.000
_cell.angle_alpha   90.00
_cell.angle_beta   90.00
_cell.angle_gamma   90.00
#
_symmetry.space_group_name_H-M   'P 1'
#
loop_
_entity.id
_entity.type
_entity.pdbx_description
1 polymer ?
#
loop_
_entity_poly.entity_id
_entity_poly.type
_entity_poly.pdbx_seq_one_letter_code
_entity_poly.pdbx_strand_id
1 'polypeptide(L)'
;MNEVTAISSDPYAVDPNSGYYSNNADFDILDFLDDALETDEKVEAQEPVEEEDEMPSLTLSITNVVAMANMRCHLRLKDIAKMSINVEYKALQNVCLPSILRPNES
;
A
#
# COMPACT_ATOMS: atom_id res chain seq x y z
N MET A 1 -28.65 41.02 8.97
CA MET A 1 -28.58 40.37 7.65
C MET A 1 -27.58 39.25 7.79
N ASN A 2 -28.05 38.02 7.88
CA ASN A 2 -27.18 36.86 8.14
C ASN A 2 -26.66 36.36 6.80
N GLU A 3 -25.34 36.39 6.62
CA GLU A 3 -24.69 35.74 5.48
C GLU A 3 -24.74 34.23 5.70
N VAL A 4 -25.50 33.55 4.85
CA VAL A 4 -25.47 32.10 4.74
C VAL A 4 -24.25 31.77 3.88
N THR A 5 -23.16 31.34 4.52
CA THR A 5 -22.01 30.78 3.83
C THR A 5 -22.44 29.50 3.13
N ALA A 6 -22.49 29.53 1.80
CA ALA A 6 -22.77 28.35 0.99
C ALA A 6 -21.65 27.33 1.22
N ILE A 7 -21.96 26.27 1.97
CA ILE A 7 -21.09 25.11 2.09
C ILE A 7 -21.16 24.38 0.75
N SER A 8 -20.09 24.49 -0.03
CA SER A 8 -19.91 23.72 -1.26
C SER A 8 -19.98 22.24 -0.92
N SER A 9 -21.06 21.58 -1.33
CA SER A 9 -21.29 20.14 -1.16
C SER A 9 -20.52 19.32 -2.20
N ASP A 10 -19.28 19.72 -2.48
CA ASP A 10 -18.39 18.98 -3.37
C ASP A 10 -17.76 17.82 -2.56
N PRO A 11 -18.10 16.56 -2.86
CA PRO A 11 -17.55 15.40 -2.15
C PRO A 11 -16.05 15.20 -2.39
N TYR A 12 -15.42 16.00 -3.26
CA TYR A 12 -13.98 15.99 -3.52
C TYR A 12 -13.25 17.25 -3.03
N ALA A 13 -13.92 18.14 -2.29
CA ALA A 13 -13.26 19.29 -1.69
C ALA A 13 -12.26 18.83 -0.61
N VAL A 14 -10.97 18.93 -0.93
CA VAL A 14 -9.89 18.65 0.02
C VAL A 14 -9.72 19.86 0.94
N ASP A 15 -10.07 19.73 2.22
CA ASP A 15 -9.83 20.77 3.22
C ASP A 15 -8.30 20.94 3.41
N PRO A 16 -7.73 22.13 3.13
CA PRO A 16 -6.29 22.38 3.31
C PRO A 16 -5.83 22.34 4.77
N ASN A 17 -6.76 22.32 5.73
CA ASN A 17 -6.51 22.18 7.16
C ASN A 17 -6.80 20.76 7.68
N SER A 18 -7.24 19.85 6.81
CA SER A 18 -7.35 18.43 7.13
C SER A 18 -5.94 17.86 7.20
N GLY A 19 -5.37 17.87 8.40
CA GLY A 19 -4.04 17.37 8.74
C GLY A 19 -3.87 15.86 8.55
N TYR A 20 -4.15 15.33 7.37
CA TYR A 20 -3.61 14.05 6.90
C TYR A 20 -2.12 14.22 6.59
N TYR A 21 -1.35 14.64 7.58
CA TYR A 21 0.03 14.22 7.66
C TYR A 21 -0.04 12.71 7.85
N SER A 22 0.19 11.99 6.76
CA SER A 22 0.53 10.58 6.81
C SER A 22 1.80 10.50 7.65
N ASN A 23 1.63 10.32 8.96
CA ASN A 23 2.70 9.84 9.79
C ASN A 23 3.01 8.47 9.21
N ASN A 24 4.13 8.38 8.49
CA ASN A 24 4.78 7.10 8.22
C ASN A 24 5.29 6.59 9.57
N ALA A 25 4.35 6.21 10.44
CA ALA A 25 4.64 5.19 11.42
C ALA A 25 4.93 3.97 10.57
N ASP A 26 6.19 3.58 10.54
CA ASP A 26 6.65 2.27 10.12
C ASP A 26 5.82 1.26 10.93
N PHE A 27 4.64 0.90 10.41
CA PHE A 27 3.87 -0.22 10.93
C PHE A 27 4.60 -1.46 10.42
N ASP A 28 5.65 -1.84 11.14
CA ASP A 28 6.34 -3.10 10.94
C ASP A 28 5.33 -4.20 11.29
N ILE A 29 4.64 -4.71 10.26
CA ILE A 29 3.73 -5.86 10.37
C ILE A 29 4.43 -7.05 11.07
N LEU A 30 5.75 -7.11 10.99
CA LEU A 30 6.61 -8.10 11.64
C LEU A 30 6.54 -8.02 13.18
N ASP A 31 6.33 -6.85 13.76
CA ASP A 31 6.24 -6.64 15.22
C ASP A 31 4.97 -7.30 15.80
N PHE A 32 3.92 -7.45 14.98
CA PHE A 32 2.67 -8.12 15.38
C PHE A 32 2.74 -9.65 15.26
N LEU A 33 3.68 -10.20 14.46
CA LEU A 33 3.85 -11.65 14.32
C LEU A 33 4.80 -12.23 15.37
N ASP A 34 5.72 -11.44 15.92
CA ASP A 34 6.64 -11.89 16.98
C ASP A 34 5.90 -12.20 18.29
N ASP A 35 4.88 -11.41 18.63
CA ASP A 35 4.06 -11.58 19.85
C ASP A 35 3.25 -12.90 19.86
N ALA A 36 3.04 -13.53 18.71
CA ALA A 36 2.30 -14.78 18.60
C ALA A 36 3.16 -16.05 18.82
N LEU A 37 4.48 -15.90 18.99
CA LEU A 37 5.42 -17.02 19.08
C LEU A 37 6.00 -17.25 20.50
N GLU A 38 5.70 -16.39 21.48
CA GLU A 38 6.24 -16.50 22.85
C GLU A 38 5.33 -17.27 23.84
N THR A 39 4.87 -18.47 23.49
CA THR A 39 4.36 -19.43 24.51
C THR A 39 5.33 -20.60 24.63
N ASP A 40 6.41 -20.39 25.38
CA ASP A 40 7.41 -21.40 25.72
C ASP A 40 6.99 -22.13 27.01
N GLU A 41 6.01 -23.05 26.90
CA GLU A 41 5.75 -24.04 27.95
C GLU A 41 6.62 -25.28 27.71
N LYS A 42 7.53 -25.54 28.66
CA LYS A 42 8.46 -26.67 28.68
C LYS A 42 7.71 -28.00 28.83
N VAL A 43 7.47 -28.70 27.73
CA VAL A 43 6.88 -30.06 27.71
C VAL A 43 7.98 -31.12 27.55
N GLU A 44 8.00 -32.10 28.47
CA GLU A 44 8.88 -33.28 28.43
C GLU A 44 8.72 -34.07 27.13
N ALA A 45 9.84 -34.51 26.56
CA ALA A 45 9.90 -35.28 25.32
C ALA A 45 9.26 -36.67 25.48
N GLN A 46 8.01 -36.80 25.01
CA GLN A 46 7.42 -38.07 24.62
C GLN A 46 7.70 -38.31 23.13
N GLU A 47 8.01 -39.56 22.77
CA GLU A 47 8.24 -39.97 21.37
C GLU A 47 7.03 -39.58 20.50
N PRO A 48 7.23 -38.92 19.33
CA PRO A 48 6.12 -38.44 18.53
C PRO A 48 5.39 -39.62 17.89
N VAL A 49 4.16 -39.84 18.32
CA VAL A 49 3.19 -40.63 17.55
C VAL A 49 2.83 -39.77 16.34
N GLU A 50 3.12 -40.28 15.13
CA GLU A 50 2.70 -39.68 13.87
C GLU A 50 1.17 -39.85 13.73
N GLU A 51 0.41 -39.05 14.49
CA GLU A 51 -0.99 -38.80 14.17
C GLU A 51 -0.98 -37.86 12.94
N GLU A 52 -1.32 -38.41 11.77
CA GLU A 52 -1.64 -37.63 10.57
C GLU A 52 -2.92 -36.84 10.84
N ASP A 53 -2.85 -35.83 11.71
CA ASP A 53 -3.86 -34.81 11.81
C ASP A 53 -3.85 -34.05 10.49
N GLU A 54 -4.86 -34.33 9.67
CA GLU A 54 -5.09 -33.72 8.36
C GLU A 54 -5.42 -32.22 8.57
N MET A 55 -4.36 -31.45 8.82
CA MET A 55 -4.44 -30.04 9.14
C MET A 55 -5.00 -29.31 7.92
N PRO A 56 -6.06 -28.48 8.07
CA PRO A 56 -6.71 -27.86 6.93
C PRO A 56 -5.72 -26.94 6.20
N SER A 57 -5.44 -27.25 4.94
CA SER A 57 -4.62 -26.38 4.10
C SER A 57 -5.40 -25.11 3.73
N LEU A 58 -4.82 -23.95 4.07
CA LEU A 58 -5.35 -22.64 3.70
C LEU A 58 -4.53 -22.07 2.55
N THR A 59 -5.17 -21.81 1.40
CA THR A 59 -4.53 -21.13 0.27
C THR A 59 -4.96 -19.67 0.25
N LEU A 60 -4.00 -18.75 0.40
CA LEU A 60 -4.22 -17.32 0.28
C LEU A 60 -3.89 -16.87 -1.16
N SER A 61 -4.78 -16.09 -1.78
CA SER A 61 -4.53 -15.46 -3.08
C SER A 61 -4.29 -13.95 -2.91
N ILE A 62 -3.21 -13.45 -3.52
CA ILE A 62 -2.87 -12.01 -3.51
C ILE A 62 -3.40 -11.41 -4.81
N THR A 63 -4.40 -10.54 -4.71
CA THR A 63 -5.03 -9.90 -5.88
C THR A 63 -4.22 -8.70 -6.39
N ASN A 64 -3.67 -7.91 -5.46
CA ASN A 64 -3.01 -6.65 -5.78
C ASN A 64 -1.74 -6.48 -4.95
N VAL A 65 -0.68 -6.00 -5.59
CA VAL A 65 0.56 -5.60 -4.95
C VAL A 65 0.84 -4.14 -5.32
N VAL A 66 1.09 -3.31 -4.32
CA VAL A 66 1.48 -1.91 -4.51
C VAL A 66 2.90 -1.73 -3.98
N ALA A 67 3.78 -1.20 -4.82
CA ALA A 67 5.16 -0.93 -4.47
C ALA A 67 5.52 0.53 -4.79
N MET A 68 6.36 1.12 -3.94
CA MET A 68 6.88 2.48 -4.11
C MET A 68 8.39 2.43 -4.26
N ALA A 69 8.92 3.14 -5.25
CA ALA A 69 10.35 3.26 -5.49
C ALA A 69 10.76 4.74 -5.53
N ASN A 70 11.88 5.07 -4.89
CA ASN A 70 12.46 6.40 -4.93
C ASN A 70 13.61 6.44 -5.96
N MET A 71 13.46 7.25 -7.00
CA MET A 71 14.46 7.38 -8.07
C MET A 71 15.68 8.24 -7.71
N ARG A 72 15.65 8.94 -6.55
CA ARG A 72 16.73 9.79 -6.04
C ARG A 72 17.19 10.89 -7.01
N CYS A 73 16.31 11.38 -7.87
CA CYS A 73 16.58 12.46 -8.81
C CYS A 73 15.32 13.29 -9.11
N HIS A 74 15.52 14.51 -9.62
CA HIS A 74 14.41 15.33 -10.11
C HIS A 74 14.03 14.92 -11.53
N LEU A 75 12.74 14.68 -11.75
CA LEU A 75 12.20 14.38 -13.07
C LEU A 75 11.43 15.57 -13.64
N ARG A 76 11.58 15.79 -14.95
CA ARG A 76 10.78 16.75 -15.71
C ARG A 76 9.57 16.03 -16.32
N LEU A 77 8.50 15.91 -15.53
CA LEU A 77 7.30 15.15 -15.89
C LEU A 77 6.64 15.60 -17.21
N LYS A 78 6.64 16.92 -17.48
CA LYS A 78 6.12 17.48 -18.74
C LYS A 78 6.91 17.01 -19.97
N ASP A 79 8.22 16.87 -19.84
CA ASP A 79 9.08 16.44 -20.95
C ASP A 79 8.92 14.93 -21.16
N ILE A 80 8.90 14.16 -20.07
CA ILE A 80 8.66 12.71 -20.10
C ILE A 80 7.34 12.42 -20.82
N ALA A 81 6.25 13.07 -20.44
CA ALA A 81 4.96 12.84 -21.08
C ALA A 81 4.90 13.24 -22.57
N LYS A 82 5.71 14.22 -23.00
CA LYS A 82 5.80 14.60 -24.42
C LYS A 82 6.63 13.61 -25.25
N MET A 83 7.64 13.00 -24.64
CA MET A 83 8.60 12.13 -25.33
C MET A 83 8.24 10.65 -25.23
N SER A 84 7.46 10.26 -24.22
CA SER A 84 7.08 8.88 -23.95
C SER A 84 5.79 8.49 -24.66
N ILE A 85 5.67 7.20 -24.97
CA ILE A 85 4.42 6.57 -25.41
C ILE A 85 3.66 6.06 -24.19
N ASN A 86 2.32 6.01 -24.27
CA ASN A 86 1.46 5.42 -23.23
C ASN A 86 1.63 6.04 -21.83
N VAL A 87 1.93 7.33 -21.74
CA VAL A 87 2.02 8.07 -20.47
C VAL A 87 1.02 9.22 -20.50
N GLU A 88 0.17 9.31 -19.46
CA GLU A 88 -0.71 10.47 -19.24
C GLU A 88 -0.10 11.39 -18.18
N TYR A 89 -0.03 12.70 -18.45
CA TYR A 89 0.38 13.68 -17.45
C TYR A 89 -0.82 14.43 -16.88
N LYS A 90 -1.02 14.32 -15.57
CA LYS A 90 -2.06 15.04 -14.84
C LYS A 90 -1.45 16.24 -14.12
N ALA A 91 -1.54 17.41 -14.75
CA ALA A 91 -0.90 18.64 -14.27
C ALA A 91 -1.35 19.08 -12.86
N LEU A 92 -2.64 18.91 -12.53
CA LEU A 92 -3.20 19.27 -11.22
C LEU A 92 -2.61 18.43 -10.08
N GLN A 93 -2.27 17.17 -10.37
CA GLN A 93 -1.72 16.21 -9.40
C GLN A 93 -0.19 16.10 -9.49
N ASN A 94 0.42 16.76 -10.49
CA ASN A 94 1.82 16.67 -10.83
C ASN A 94 2.35 15.22 -10.91
N VAL A 95 1.60 14.34 -11.57
CA VAL A 95 1.91 12.91 -11.72
C VAL A 95 1.91 12.50 -13.19
N CYS A 96 2.81 11.59 -13.56
CA CYS A 96 2.78 10.85 -14.82
C CYS A 96 2.26 9.44 -14.56
N LEU A 97 1.23 9.03 -15.29
CA LEU A 97 0.61 7.71 -15.19
C LEU A 97 1.01 6.90 -16.43
N PRO A 98 1.98 5.97 -16.31
CA PRO A 98 2.29 5.04 -17.39
C PRO A 98 1.23 3.95 -17.47
N SER A 99 0.77 3.65 -18.69
CA SER A 99 -0.13 2.52 -18.97
C SER A 99 0.70 1.34 -19.45
N ILE A 100 0.95 0.38 -18.56
CA ILE A 100 1.66 -0.87 -18.86
C ILE A 100 0.63 -2.00 -18.89
N LEU A 101 0.57 -2.76 -19.98
CA LEU A 101 -0.44 -3.81 -20.18
C LEU A 101 -0.17 -5.06 -19.32
N ARG A 102 1.10 -5.41 -19.13
CA ARG A 102 1.55 -6.53 -18.28
C ARG A 102 2.93 -6.22 -17.70
N PRO A 103 3.21 -6.62 -16.44
CA PRO A 103 4.59 -6.69 -15.99
C PRO A 103 5.35 -7.65 -16.91
N ASN A 104 6.48 -7.22 -17.47
CA ASN A 104 7.32 -8.10 -18.28
C ASN A 104 7.94 -9.15 -17.37
N GLU A 105 7.66 -10.42 -17.64
CA GLU A 105 8.47 -11.54 -17.13
C GLU A 105 9.80 -11.48 -17.89
N SER A 106 10.81 -10.81 -17.32
CA SER A 106 12.15 -10.68 -17.88
C SER A 106 13.06 -11.82 -17.48
#